data_AF-A0A955W856-F1
#
_entry.id   AF-A0A955W856-F1
#
_cell.length_a   1.000
_cell.length_b   1.000
_cell.length_c   1.000
_cell.angle_alpha   90.00
_cell.angle_beta   90.00
_cell.angle_gamma   90.00
#
_symmetry.space_group_name_H-M   'P 1'
#
loop_
_entity.id
_entity.type
_entity.pdbx_description
1 polymer ?
#
loop_
_entity_poly.entity_id
_entity_poly.type
_entity_poly.pdbx_seq_one_letter_code
_entity_poly.pdbx_strand_id
1 'polypeptide(L)'
;MSAHDQLDVVLGDRWFHAIRFDDRRTTAGRFPRSRPANYTLFGTLEYLRHIDVTGLDCVDLGTMDGLIAFTLNDLGAGSVVATDMAPRRTFEAGRAFLGHDIDYRHPVTIDSLAHRALGRGQVAPLAQLLDLPLDLSLPALVGADAQGPCGAVRVGSALSRADQLGAPSVPAVAWTTTAHGPLITPGVPQLRDRVPS
;
A
#
# COMPACT_ATOMS: atom_id res chain seq x y z
N MET A 1 -11.80 -22.43 -17.84
CA MET A 1 -11.22 -21.22 -18.43
C MET A 1 -9.84 -21.04 -17.80
N SER A 2 -8.79 -21.02 -18.61
CA SER A 2 -7.42 -20.86 -18.10
C SER A 2 -7.19 -19.46 -17.53
N ALA A 3 -6.13 -19.27 -16.74
CA ALA A 3 -5.75 -17.93 -16.26
C ALA A 3 -5.42 -16.96 -17.42
N HIS A 4 -4.88 -17.49 -18.52
CA HIS A 4 -4.65 -16.71 -19.74
C HIS A 4 -5.96 -16.23 -20.36
N ASP A 5 -6.94 -17.12 -20.49
CA ASP A 5 -8.26 -16.76 -21.04
C ASP A 5 -8.95 -15.70 -20.18
N GLN A 6 -8.82 -15.79 -18.85
CA GLN A 6 -9.38 -14.80 -17.92
C GLN A 6 -8.77 -13.42 -18.13
N LEU A 7 -7.45 -13.33 -18.23
CA LEU A 7 -6.77 -12.06 -18.47
C LEU A 7 -7.18 -11.47 -19.81
N ASP A 8 -7.17 -12.27 -20.89
CA ASP A 8 -7.46 -11.79 -22.24
C ASP A 8 -8.87 -11.20 -22.36
N VAL A 9 -9.85 -11.74 -21.62
CA VAL A 9 -11.22 -11.21 -21.54
C VAL A 9 -11.27 -9.80 -20.93
N VAL A 10 -10.38 -9.47 -20.00
CA VAL A 10 -10.39 -8.20 -19.27
C VAL A 10 -9.31 -7.21 -19.72
N LEU A 11 -8.45 -7.57 -20.68
CA LEU A 11 -7.41 -6.67 -21.20
C LEU A 11 -7.98 -5.37 -21.78
N GLY A 12 -9.17 -5.43 -22.38
CA GLY A 12 -9.89 -4.28 -22.95
C GLY A 12 -10.66 -3.43 -21.94
N ASP A 13 -10.66 -3.80 -20.66
CA ASP A 13 -11.41 -3.09 -19.63
C ASP A 13 -10.80 -1.77 -19.21
N ARG A 14 -11.54 -1.02 -18.38
CA ARG A 14 -11.00 0.16 -17.69
C ARG A 14 -10.16 -0.27 -16.50
N TRP A 15 -8.85 -0.34 -16.74
CA TRP A 15 -7.83 -0.42 -15.70
C TRP A 15 -7.54 0.98 -15.15
N PHE A 16 -7.37 1.08 -13.84
CA PHE A 16 -6.94 2.29 -13.15
C PHE A 16 -5.46 2.58 -13.41
N HIS A 17 -4.62 1.53 -13.32
CA HIS A 17 -3.19 1.58 -13.60
C HIS A 17 -2.81 0.70 -14.79
N ALA A 18 -1.79 1.11 -15.54
CA ALA A 18 -1.23 0.26 -16.59
C ALA A 18 -0.33 -0.79 -15.94
N ILE A 19 -0.58 -2.06 -16.26
CA ILE A 19 0.17 -3.21 -15.77
C ILE A 19 0.67 -3.99 -16.98
N ARG A 20 1.97 -4.27 -17.00
CA ARG A 20 2.58 -5.19 -17.97
C ARG A 20 2.66 -6.57 -17.34
N PHE A 21 1.90 -7.50 -17.89
CA PHE A 21 1.85 -8.89 -17.43
C PHE A 21 2.94 -9.75 -18.08
N ASP A 22 3.22 -9.51 -19.36
CA ASP A 22 4.31 -10.13 -20.11
C ASP A 22 4.70 -9.27 -21.32
N ASP A 23 5.50 -9.82 -22.23
CA ASP A 23 5.99 -9.12 -23.42
C ASP A 23 4.89 -8.77 -24.44
N ARG A 24 3.71 -9.38 -24.33
CA ARG A 24 2.59 -9.21 -25.26
C ARG A 24 1.40 -8.47 -24.64
N ARG A 25 1.30 -8.46 -23.31
CA ARG A 25 0.11 -7.99 -22.59
C ARG A 25 0.44 -6.84 -21.66
N THR A 26 -0.06 -5.66 -22.02
CA THR A 26 -0.03 -4.45 -21.20
C THR A 26 -1.39 -3.78 -21.22
N THR A 27 -1.90 -3.41 -20.05
CA THR A 27 -3.19 -2.72 -19.93
C THR A 27 -3.02 -1.21 -20.14
N ALA A 28 -4.06 -0.53 -20.61
CA ALA A 28 -3.96 0.88 -20.99
C ALA A 28 -3.89 1.85 -19.79
N GLY A 29 -4.34 1.44 -18.59
CA GLY A 29 -4.55 2.33 -17.45
C GLY A 29 -5.59 3.44 -17.73
N ARG A 30 -5.86 4.29 -16.74
CA ARG A 30 -6.91 5.35 -16.87
C ARG A 30 -6.38 6.68 -17.40
N PHE A 31 -5.06 6.85 -17.46
CA PHE A 31 -4.45 8.14 -17.78
C PHE A 31 -4.14 8.24 -19.28
N PRO A 32 -4.24 9.45 -19.86
CA PRO A 32 -3.90 9.65 -21.27
C PRO A 32 -2.40 9.39 -21.50
N ARG A 33 -2.03 9.03 -22.73
CA ARG A 33 -0.62 8.79 -23.13
C ARG A 33 0.31 9.99 -22.89
N SER A 34 -0.24 11.19 -22.76
CA SER A 34 0.51 12.41 -22.41
C SER A 34 0.95 12.47 -20.93
N ARG A 35 0.52 11.52 -20.09
CA ARG A 35 0.91 11.39 -18.69
C ARG A 35 1.47 9.99 -18.43
N PRO A 36 2.49 9.84 -17.58
CA PRO A 36 2.96 8.52 -17.19
C PRO A 36 1.82 7.70 -16.57
N ALA A 37 1.65 6.45 -17.02
CA ALA A 37 0.45 5.66 -16.71
C ALA A 37 0.25 5.35 -15.22
N ASN A 38 1.31 5.44 -14.40
CA ASN A 38 1.27 5.13 -12.97
C ASN A 38 1.80 6.28 -12.09
N TYR A 39 1.75 7.53 -12.57
CA TYR A 39 2.37 8.66 -11.86
C TYR A 39 1.85 8.87 -10.43
N THR A 40 0.59 8.51 -10.15
CA THR A 40 0.02 8.62 -8.78
C THR A 40 0.60 7.62 -7.79
N LEU A 41 1.36 6.62 -8.26
CA LEU A 41 2.02 5.61 -7.42
C LEU A 41 3.53 5.84 -7.31
N PHE A 42 4.10 6.85 -7.96
CA PHE A 42 5.55 7.04 -7.98
C PHE A 42 6.12 7.23 -6.57
N GLY A 43 5.43 7.98 -5.70
CA GLY A 43 5.86 8.14 -4.30
C GLY A 43 5.85 6.81 -3.54
N THR A 44 4.78 6.02 -3.67
CA THR A 44 4.66 4.71 -3.03
C THR A 44 5.71 3.73 -3.53
N LEU A 45 5.89 3.63 -4.85
CA LEU A 45 6.87 2.74 -5.46
C LEU A 45 8.31 3.17 -5.11
N GLU A 46 8.61 4.47 -5.10
CA GLU A 46 9.92 4.96 -4.68
C GLU A 46 10.19 4.63 -3.21
N TYR A 47 9.21 4.82 -2.33
CA TYR A 47 9.36 4.48 -0.92
C TYR A 47 9.56 2.96 -0.70
N LEU A 48 8.85 2.11 -1.44
CA LEU A 48 9.02 0.65 -1.38
C LEU A 48 10.44 0.19 -1.77
N ARG A 49 11.20 0.97 -2.56
CA ARG A 49 12.60 0.64 -2.90
C ARG A 49 13.55 0.69 -1.70
N HIS A 50 13.14 1.35 -0.62
CA HIS A 50 13.96 1.54 0.59
C HIS A 50 13.54 0.61 1.73
N ILE A 51 12.59 -0.31 1.49
CA ILE A 51 12.08 -1.24 2.50
C ILE A 51 12.30 -2.66 1.99
N ASP A 52 12.96 -3.49 2.80
CA ASP A 52 12.98 -4.92 2.59
C ASP A 52 11.66 -5.52 3.09
N VAL A 53 10.81 -5.94 2.16
CA VAL A 53 9.53 -6.57 2.48
C VAL A 53 9.62 -8.10 2.55
N THR A 54 10.81 -8.67 2.34
CA THR A 54 11.00 -10.12 2.27
C THR A 54 10.51 -10.79 3.55
N GLY A 55 9.57 -11.74 3.43
CA GLY A 55 9.01 -12.47 4.56
C GLY A 55 8.07 -11.65 5.47
N LEU A 56 7.78 -10.38 5.15
CA LEU A 56 6.86 -9.56 5.93
C LEU A 56 5.39 -9.83 5.56
N ASP A 57 4.50 -9.68 6.54
CA ASP A 57 3.06 -9.63 6.32
C ASP A 57 2.64 -8.23 5.87
N CYS A 58 2.13 -8.12 4.65
CA CYS A 58 1.81 -6.86 4.02
C CYS A 58 0.31 -6.68 3.79
N VAL A 59 -0.19 -5.46 4.01
CA VAL A 59 -1.59 -5.10 3.74
C VAL A 59 -1.67 -3.94 2.74
N ASP A 60 -2.35 -4.16 1.62
CA ASP A 60 -2.65 -3.16 0.59
C ASP A 60 -4.12 -2.69 0.71
N LEU A 61 -4.31 -1.44 1.17
CA LEU A 61 -5.64 -0.86 1.37
C LEU A 61 -6.07 -0.04 0.16
N GLY A 62 -7.16 -0.46 -0.50
CA GLY A 62 -7.61 0.14 -1.75
C GLY A 62 -6.75 -0.32 -2.92
N THR A 63 -6.57 -1.63 -3.05
CA THR A 63 -5.64 -2.27 -4.01
C THR A 63 -5.97 -1.99 -5.48
N MET A 64 -7.23 -1.65 -5.77
CA MET A 64 -7.71 -1.42 -7.14
C MET A 64 -7.37 -2.60 -8.06
N ASP A 65 -6.61 -2.38 -9.14
CA ASP A 65 -6.23 -3.47 -10.06
C ASP A 65 -4.99 -4.27 -9.61
N GLY A 66 -4.48 -4.01 -8.40
CA GLY A 66 -3.51 -4.88 -7.74
C GLY A 66 -2.05 -4.53 -7.93
N LEU A 67 -1.71 -3.41 -8.58
CA LEU A 67 -0.30 -3.09 -8.90
C LEU A 67 0.62 -3.10 -7.66
N ILE A 68 0.18 -2.54 -6.52
CA ILE A 68 0.97 -2.56 -5.29
C ILE A 68 0.99 -3.96 -4.67
N ALA A 69 -0.17 -4.61 -4.50
CA ALA A 69 -0.24 -5.98 -3.99
C ALA A 69 0.61 -7.00 -4.79
N PHE A 70 0.59 -6.92 -6.13
CA PHE A 70 1.42 -7.77 -7.01
C PHE A 70 2.91 -7.45 -6.80
N THR A 71 3.27 -6.17 -6.75
CA THR A 71 4.65 -5.75 -6.47
C THR A 71 5.14 -6.27 -5.12
N LEU A 72 4.32 -6.23 -4.06
CA LEU A 72 4.69 -6.76 -2.74
C LEU A 72 4.94 -8.28 -2.78
N ASN A 73 4.11 -9.03 -3.51
CA ASN A 73 4.28 -10.47 -3.69
C ASN A 73 5.58 -10.79 -4.47
N ASP A 74 5.82 -10.09 -5.58
CA ASP A 74 7.04 -10.21 -6.40
C ASP A 74 8.32 -9.85 -5.64
N LEU A 75 8.24 -8.92 -4.69
CA LEU A 75 9.36 -8.55 -3.82
C LEU A 75 9.60 -9.55 -2.67
N GLY A 76 8.81 -10.64 -2.60
CA GLY A 76 9.02 -11.71 -1.64
C GLY A 76 8.35 -11.50 -0.28
N ALA A 77 7.31 -10.66 -0.20
CA ALA A 77 6.48 -10.58 1.02
C ALA A 77 6.01 -11.98 1.47
N GLY A 78 6.02 -12.22 2.78
CA GLY A 78 5.65 -13.51 3.36
C GLY A 78 4.15 -13.81 3.18
N SER A 79 3.33 -12.77 3.33
CA SER A 79 1.92 -12.81 2.97
C SER A 79 1.45 -11.43 2.49
N VAL A 80 0.44 -11.40 1.62
CA VAL A 80 -0.18 -10.16 1.14
C VAL A 80 -1.68 -10.27 1.27
N VAL A 81 -2.27 -9.34 2.03
CA VAL A 81 -3.72 -9.12 2.06
C VAL A 81 -4.03 -7.87 1.26
N ALA A 82 -4.80 -8.01 0.20
CA ALA A 82 -5.26 -6.91 -0.62
C ALA A 82 -6.73 -6.63 -0.34
N THR A 83 -7.11 -5.37 -0.20
CA THR A 83 -8.49 -5.00 0.13
C THR A 83 -9.05 -3.94 -0.82
N ASP A 84 -10.36 -4.02 -1.09
CA ASP A 84 -11.08 -3.01 -1.85
C ASP A 84 -12.54 -2.92 -1.37
N MET A 85 -13.21 -1.82 -1.68
CA MET A 85 -14.61 -1.60 -1.38
C MET A 85 -15.54 -2.44 -2.26
N ALA A 86 -15.09 -2.84 -3.45
CA ALA A 86 -15.86 -3.62 -4.42
C ALA A 86 -14.98 -4.69 -5.09
N PRO A 87 -15.57 -5.82 -5.53
CA PRO A 87 -14.85 -6.81 -6.33
C PRO A 87 -14.36 -6.20 -7.64
N ARG A 88 -13.14 -6.56 -8.04
CA ARG A 88 -12.56 -6.18 -9.34
C ARG A 88 -12.15 -7.40 -10.14
N ARG A 89 -12.84 -7.63 -11.26
CA ARG A 89 -12.49 -8.70 -12.19
C ARG A 89 -11.09 -8.53 -12.81
N THR A 90 -10.64 -7.28 -12.97
CA THR A 90 -9.28 -6.94 -13.43
C THR A 90 -8.23 -7.43 -12.44
N PHE A 91 -8.43 -7.17 -11.15
CA PHE A 91 -7.57 -7.69 -10.07
C PHE A 91 -7.54 -9.22 -10.08
N GLU A 92 -8.70 -9.87 -10.06
CA GLU A 92 -8.82 -11.33 -10.01
C GLU A 92 -8.11 -12.00 -11.18
N ALA A 93 -8.35 -11.52 -12.40
CA ALA A 93 -7.72 -12.04 -13.61
C ALA A 93 -6.20 -11.79 -13.61
N GLY A 94 -5.75 -10.61 -13.18
CA GLY A 94 -4.33 -10.28 -13.06
C GLY A 94 -3.61 -11.18 -12.05
N ARG A 95 -4.20 -11.35 -10.85
CA ARG A 95 -3.70 -12.23 -9.79
C ARG A 95 -3.58 -13.67 -10.27
N ALA A 96 -4.64 -14.19 -10.89
CA ALA A 96 -4.68 -15.55 -11.41
C ALA A 96 -3.64 -15.76 -12.53
N PHE A 97 -3.47 -14.77 -13.41
CA PHE A 97 -2.48 -14.83 -14.48
C PHE A 97 -1.04 -14.88 -13.97
N LEU A 98 -0.72 -14.03 -12.99
CA LEU A 98 0.61 -13.95 -12.39
C LEU A 98 0.90 -15.13 -11.45
N GLY A 99 -0.12 -15.90 -11.07
CA GLY A 99 0.02 -17.01 -10.13
C GLY A 99 0.28 -16.57 -8.70
N HIS A 100 -0.09 -15.34 -8.34
CA HIS A 100 0.14 -14.79 -7.00
C HIS A 100 -0.85 -15.36 -5.98
N ASP A 101 -0.32 -15.80 -4.83
CA ASP A 101 -1.09 -16.15 -3.65
C ASP A 101 -1.34 -14.91 -2.79
N ILE A 102 -2.38 -14.15 -3.14
CA ILE A 102 -2.80 -12.93 -2.44
C ILE A 102 -4.22 -13.14 -1.91
N ASP A 103 -4.42 -12.87 -0.61
CA ASP A 103 -5.73 -12.88 0.04
C ASP A 103 -6.47 -11.59 -0.29
N TYR A 104 -7.38 -11.67 -1.27
CA TYR A 104 -8.18 -10.54 -1.71
C TYR A 104 -9.51 -10.47 -0.97
N ARG A 105 -9.71 -9.38 -0.22
CA ARG A 105 -10.89 -9.20 0.62
C ARG A 105 -11.72 -8.01 0.13
N HIS A 106 -12.98 -8.28 -0.16
CA HIS A 106 -13.99 -7.27 -0.45
C HIS A 106 -15.39 -7.78 -0.03
N PRO A 107 -16.32 -6.89 0.33
CA PRO A 107 -16.12 -5.47 0.53
C PRO A 107 -15.38 -5.18 1.85
N VAL A 108 -14.39 -4.30 1.80
CA VAL A 108 -13.69 -3.78 2.98
C VAL A 108 -13.70 -2.25 2.91
N THR A 109 -14.28 -1.63 3.94
CA THR A 109 -14.20 -0.18 4.19
C THR A 109 -13.26 0.11 5.35
N ILE A 110 -12.78 1.34 5.45
CA ILE A 110 -11.97 1.79 6.61
C ILE A 110 -12.73 1.55 7.92
N ASP A 111 -14.03 1.85 7.96
CA ASP A 111 -14.87 1.61 9.16
C ASP A 111 -14.91 0.11 9.51
N SER A 112 -15.03 -0.76 8.51
CA SER A 112 -15.04 -2.21 8.72
C SER A 112 -13.71 -2.73 9.25
N LEU A 113 -12.59 -2.13 8.84
CA LEU A 113 -11.26 -2.46 9.35
C LEU A 113 -11.11 -2.01 10.80
N ALA A 114 -11.54 -0.80 11.13
CA ALA A 114 -11.52 -0.29 12.50
C ALA A 114 -12.33 -1.21 13.44
N HIS A 115 -13.53 -1.62 13.04
CA HIS A 115 -14.34 -2.54 13.83
C HIS A 115 -13.72 -3.93 14.03
N ARG A 116 -13.00 -4.44 13.02
CA ARG A 116 -12.31 -5.74 13.09
C ARG A 116 -11.02 -5.68 13.90
N ALA A 117 -10.23 -4.61 13.73
CA ALA A 117 -8.98 -4.39 14.46
C ALA A 117 -9.22 -4.08 15.94
N LEU A 118 -10.30 -3.35 16.25
CA LEU A 118 -10.74 -3.03 17.62
C LEU A 118 -11.67 -4.11 18.20
N GLY A 119 -11.70 -5.31 17.60
CA GLY A 119 -12.66 -6.37 17.90
C GLY A 119 -12.84 -6.56 19.41
N ARG A 120 -14.10 -6.53 19.88
CA ARG A 120 -14.44 -6.99 21.24
C ARG A 120 -13.77 -6.19 22.38
N GLY A 121 -13.54 -4.90 22.21
CA GLY A 121 -13.16 -4.03 23.34
C GLY A 121 -13.11 -2.56 22.95
N GLN A 122 -14.18 -1.83 23.24
CA GLN A 122 -14.22 -0.37 23.32
C GLN A 122 -13.74 0.41 22.08
N VAL A 123 -14.67 0.69 21.15
CA VAL A 123 -14.61 1.98 20.45
C VAL A 123 -15.28 2.97 21.39
N ALA A 124 -14.50 3.61 22.26
CA ALA A 124 -14.92 4.90 22.81
C ALA A 124 -15.24 5.80 21.59
N PRO A 125 -16.37 6.53 21.55
CA PRO A 125 -16.68 7.46 20.46
C PRO A 125 -15.44 8.32 20.17
N LEU A 126 -15.19 8.67 18.91
CA LEU A 126 -14.03 9.50 18.53
C LEU A 126 -13.92 10.78 19.40
N ALA A 127 -15.04 11.27 19.95
CA ALA A 127 -15.12 12.36 20.92
C ALA A 127 -14.41 12.08 22.27
N GLN A 128 -14.34 10.84 22.74
CA GLN A 128 -13.66 10.44 23.99
C GLN A 128 -12.14 10.25 23.81
N LEU A 129 -11.66 10.03 22.58
CA LEU A 129 -10.22 10.01 22.26
C LEU A 129 -9.64 11.43 22.11
N LEU A 130 -10.49 12.43 21.90
CA LEU A 130 -10.13 13.85 21.86
C LEU A 130 -10.18 14.52 23.25
N ASP A 131 -10.58 13.80 24.29
CA ASP A 131 -10.54 14.23 25.70
C ASP A 131 -9.18 13.96 26.37
N LEU A 132 -8.15 13.65 25.59
CA LEU A 132 -6.78 13.82 26.06
C LEU A 132 -6.57 15.32 26.29
N PRO A 133 -6.17 15.77 27.51
CA PRO A 133 -5.71 17.13 27.66
C PRO A 133 -4.51 17.30 26.74
N LEU A 134 -4.73 17.96 25.61
CA LEU A 134 -3.68 18.56 24.81
C LEU A 134 -3.08 19.66 25.69
N ASP A 135 -2.18 19.26 26.58
CA ASP A 135 -1.25 20.18 27.20
C ASP A 135 -0.28 20.64 26.10
N LEU A 136 -0.72 21.68 25.39
CA LEU A 136 0.03 22.39 24.37
C LEU A 136 1.06 23.35 25.00
N SER A 137 1.47 23.13 26.26
CA SER A 137 2.67 23.80 26.78
C SER A 137 3.92 23.19 26.15
N LEU A 138 4.16 23.58 24.90
CA LEU A 138 5.48 23.53 24.30
C LEU A 138 6.43 24.33 25.22
N PRO A 139 7.54 23.74 25.70
CA PRO A 139 8.58 24.55 26.29
C PRO A 139 9.05 25.54 25.22
N ALA A 140 9.04 26.82 25.57
CA ALA A 140 9.58 27.89 24.74
C ALA A 140 11.06 27.62 24.48
N LEU A 141 11.38 26.97 23.36
CA LEU A 141 12.72 26.91 22.82
C LEU A 141 12.99 28.23 22.10
N VAL A 142 13.46 29.19 22.89
CA VAL A 142 14.13 30.38 22.38
C VAL A 142 15.49 29.98 21.83
N GLY A 143 15.69 30.22 20.54
CA GLY A 143 16.99 30.55 19.94
C GLY A 143 17.84 29.39 19.40
N ALA A 144 17.89 29.24 18.08
CA ALA A 144 19.04 29.64 17.27
C ALA A 144 19.03 28.94 15.88
N ASP A 145 19.38 29.73 14.88
CA ASP A 145 19.47 29.44 13.45
C ASP A 145 20.24 28.17 13.05
N ALA A 146 19.74 27.44 12.04
CA ALA A 146 20.53 26.93 10.91
C ALA A 146 19.65 26.31 9.81
N GLN A 147 19.99 26.62 8.56
CA GLN A 147 19.27 26.36 7.32
C GLN A 147 19.39 24.90 6.82
N GLY A 148 18.29 24.34 6.26
CA GLY A 148 18.30 23.12 5.44
C GLY A 148 16.89 22.56 5.16
N PRO A 149 16.53 22.21 3.90
CA PRO A 149 15.19 21.73 3.57
C PRO A 149 15.14 20.20 3.67
N CYS A 150 15.13 19.66 4.89
CA CYS A 150 14.74 18.27 5.10
C CYS A 150 14.30 18.09 6.56
N GLY A 151 12.99 18.14 6.79
CA GLY A 151 12.41 17.83 8.09
C GLY A 151 12.59 16.35 8.40
N ALA A 152 13.43 16.02 9.37
CA ALA A 152 13.54 14.68 9.90
C ALA A 152 12.25 14.31 10.66
N VAL A 153 11.51 13.31 10.17
CA VAL A 153 10.43 12.67 10.93
C VAL A 153 11.08 11.67 11.89
N ARG A 154 10.97 11.91 13.19
CA ARG A 154 11.31 10.92 14.21
C ARG A 154 10.16 9.91 14.32
N VAL A 155 10.47 8.63 14.08
CA VAL A 155 9.59 7.52 14.44
C VAL A 155 9.69 7.34 15.95
N GLY A 156 8.64 7.75 16.68
CA GLY A 156 8.51 7.44 18.09
C GLY A 156 8.15 5.97 18.26
N SER A 157 8.99 5.20 18.94
CA SER A 157 8.60 3.88 19.44
C SER A 157 7.56 4.07 20.54
N ALA A 158 6.29 3.82 20.24
CA ALA A 158 5.29 3.64 21.28
C ALA A 158 5.56 2.28 21.95
N LEU A 159 6.24 2.31 23.10
CA LEU A 159 6.25 1.18 24.03
C LEU A 159 4.79 0.95 24.46
N SER A 160 4.14 -0.03 23.86
CA SER A 160 2.83 -0.48 24.30
C SER A 160 3.02 -1.46 25.46
N ARG A 161 2.03 -1.48 26.36
CA ARG A 161 1.93 -2.33 27.57
C ARG A 161 1.78 -3.84 27.27
N ALA A 162 2.20 -4.31 26.09
CA ALA A 162 2.01 -5.67 25.61
C ALA A 162 3.04 -6.70 26.15
N ASP A 163 3.95 -6.29 27.05
CA ASP A 163 4.94 -7.17 27.68
C ASP A 163 4.36 -8.22 28.66
N GLN A 164 3.03 -8.32 28.82
CA GLN A 164 2.43 -9.26 29.77
C GLN A 164 1.86 -10.57 29.19
N LEU A 165 1.89 -10.82 27.88
CA LEU A 165 1.24 -12.01 27.29
C LEU A 165 2.09 -12.90 26.37
N GLY A 166 3.41 -12.69 26.28
CA GLY A 166 4.34 -13.70 25.73
C GLY A 166 4.14 -14.10 24.26
N ALA A 167 3.41 -13.32 23.46
CA ALA A 167 3.36 -13.51 22.01
C ALA A 167 4.38 -12.58 21.33
N PRO A 168 5.21 -13.07 20.39
CA PRO A 168 6.08 -12.21 19.61
C PRO A 168 5.24 -11.28 18.74
N SER A 169 5.42 -9.97 18.88
CA SER A 169 4.83 -8.97 18.00
C SER A 169 5.60 -8.94 16.69
N VAL A 170 4.96 -9.35 15.60
CA VAL A 170 5.48 -9.10 14.25
C VAL A 170 5.04 -7.69 13.85
N PRO A 171 5.95 -6.81 13.40
CA PRO A 171 5.57 -5.49 12.92
C PRO A 171 4.75 -5.63 11.63
N ALA A 172 3.49 -5.20 11.66
CA ALA A 172 2.66 -5.09 10.46
C ALA A 172 2.81 -3.69 9.86
N VAL A 173 3.03 -3.61 8.55
CA VAL A 173 3.07 -2.34 7.80
C VAL A 173 1.80 -2.22 6.96
N ALA A 174 1.02 -1.16 7.22
CA ALA A 174 -0.20 -0.86 6.50
C ALA A 174 0.02 0.31 5.53
N TRP A 175 -0.48 0.17 4.30
CA TRP A 175 -0.32 1.15 3.23
C TRP A 175 -1.64 1.81 2.88
N THR A 176 -1.63 3.14 2.72
CA THR A 176 -2.77 3.87 2.13
C THR A 176 -2.26 4.84 1.08
N THR A 177 -2.92 4.90 -0.07
CA THR A 177 -2.62 5.91 -1.10
C THR A 177 -3.63 7.04 -1.01
N THR A 178 -3.21 8.22 -0.57
CA THR A 178 -3.95 9.47 -0.77
C THR A 178 -3.27 10.28 -1.89
N ALA A 179 -4.06 10.77 -2.84
CA ALA A 179 -3.53 11.50 -3.98
C ALA A 179 -3.09 12.91 -3.58
N HIS A 180 -1.80 13.22 -3.66
CA HIS A 180 -1.27 14.59 -3.56
C HIS A 180 -0.30 14.91 -4.73
N GLY A 181 -0.46 16.13 -5.27
CA GLY A 181 0.35 16.97 -6.19
C GLY A 181 1.51 16.42 -7.04
N PRO A 182 1.81 17.03 -8.21
CA PRO A 182 2.78 16.48 -9.15
C PRO A 182 4.24 16.75 -8.73
N LEU A 183 5.05 15.68 -8.70
CA LEU A 183 6.50 15.71 -8.83
C LEU A 183 6.86 14.97 -10.12
N ILE A 184 7.67 15.59 -10.98
CA ILE A 184 8.16 15.01 -12.23
C ILE A 184 9.55 14.41 -11.94
N THR A 185 9.68 13.09 -12.06
CA THR A 185 10.98 12.40 -12.07
C THR A 185 11.06 11.45 -13.28
N PRO A 186 12.16 11.46 -14.05
CA PRO A 186 12.40 10.50 -15.12
C PRO A 186 13.00 9.18 -14.56
N GLY A 187 12.52 8.04 -15.06
CA GLY A 187 13.12 6.71 -14.84
C GLY A 187 12.45 5.89 -13.75
N VAL A 188 11.32 5.25 -14.06
CA VAL A 188 10.72 4.20 -13.21
C VAL A 188 11.28 2.84 -13.65
N PRO A 189 11.88 2.04 -12.73
CA PRO A 189 12.36 0.70 -13.04
C PRO A 189 11.21 -0.20 -13.52
N GLN A 190 11.48 -1.03 -14.52
CA GLN A 190 10.54 -2.06 -14.97
C GLN A 190 10.67 -3.29 -14.06
N LEU A 191 9.55 -3.95 -13.76
CA LEU A 191 9.43 -5.12 -12.85
C LEU A 191 10.37 -6.32 -13.16
N ARG A 192 11.16 -6.31 -14.24
CA ARG A 192 12.05 -7.40 -14.63
C ARG A 192 13.55 -7.11 -14.51
N ASP A 193 13.96 -5.92 -14.05
CA ASP A 193 15.38 -5.54 -14.10
C ASP A 193 16.23 -6.12 -12.92
N ARG A 194 15.71 -7.08 -12.14
CA ARG A 194 16.43 -7.68 -10.99
C ARG A 194 16.16 -9.18 -10.80
N VAL A 195 16.53 -9.99 -11.78
CA VAL A 195 16.85 -11.41 -11.53
C VAL A 195 18.31 -11.62 -11.93
N PRO A 196 19.25 -11.82 -10.99
CA PRO A 196 20.59 -12.26 -11.36
C PRO A 196 20.50 -13.70 -11.86
N SER A 197 21.11 -13.93 -13.03
CA SER A 197 21.43 -15.25 -13.59
C SER A 197 22.36 -16.05 -12.69
#